data_AF-A0A1I5RRF6-F1
#
_entry.id   AF-A0A1I5RRF6-F1
#
_cell.length_a   1.000
_cell.length_b   1.000
_cell.length_c   1.000
_cell.angle_alpha   90.00
_cell.angle_beta   90.00
_cell.angle_gamma   90.00
#
_symmetry.space_group_name_H-M   'P 1'
#
loop_
_entity.id
_entity.type
_entity.pdbx_description
1 polymer ?
#
loop_
_entity_poly.entity_id
_entity_poly.type
_entity_poly.pdbx_seq_one_letter_code
_entity_poly.pdbx_strand_id
1 'polypeptide(L)'
;MNEQDALFIVYENILGMNSLSNKLSDRLGLDEEQFQETVRALELLIDHYKNELAVPKKLALCMVDIYGAFDFDRSYYTDKSDREKIEDAGIKLQQLAMELFS
;
A
#
# COMPACT_ATOMS: atom_id res chain seq x y z
N MET A 1 9.94 -11.34 -9.32
CA MET A 1 10.20 -10.65 -8.04
C MET A 1 10.49 -11.71 -7.01
N ASN A 2 11.55 -11.58 -6.22
CA ASN A 2 11.79 -12.46 -5.06
C ASN A 2 11.25 -11.79 -3.77
N GLU A 3 11.33 -12.49 -2.63
CA GLU A 3 10.88 -11.97 -1.33
C GLU A 3 11.56 -10.65 -0.95
N GLN A 4 12.89 -10.54 -1.10
CA GLN A 4 13.64 -9.34 -0.74
C GLN A 4 13.26 -8.14 -1.61
N ASP A 5 13.09 -8.36 -2.92
CA ASP A 5 12.61 -7.34 -3.84
C ASP A 5 11.21 -6.86 -3.44
N ALA A 6 10.31 -7.81 -3.12
CA ALA A 6 8.94 -7.50 -2.72
C ALA A 6 8.89 -6.71 -1.41
N LEU A 7 9.70 -7.10 -0.42
CA LEU A 7 9.85 -6.35 0.83
C LEU A 7 10.37 -4.94 0.58
N PHE A 8 11.39 -4.79 -0.26
CA PHE A 8 11.93 -3.48 -0.61
C PHE A 8 10.87 -2.58 -1.27
N ILE A 9 10.14 -3.10 -2.27
CA ILE A 9 9.06 -2.38 -2.94
C ILE A 9 8.01 -1.91 -1.93
N VAL A 10 7.50 -2.81 -1.08
CA VAL A 10 6.48 -2.43 -0.08
C VAL A 10 7.03 -1.38 0.90
N TYR A 11 8.27 -1.53 1.36
CA TYR A 11 8.87 -0.60 2.31
C TYR A 11 9.02 0.80 1.73
N GLU A 12 9.50 0.92 0.50
CA GLU A 12 9.68 2.22 -0.14
C GLU A 12 8.34 2.85 -0.56
N ASN A 13 7.40 2.04 -1.06
CA ASN A 13 6.12 2.57 -1.57
C ASN A 13 5.12 2.91 -0.47
N ILE A 14 5.27 2.34 0.74
CA ILE A 14 4.41 2.66 1.90
C ILE A 14 5.09 3.64 2.86
N LEU A 15 6.33 3.37 3.29
CA LEU A 15 7.02 4.15 4.33
C LEU A 15 8.11 5.09 3.79
N GLY A 16 8.46 4.98 2.50
CA GLY A 16 9.52 5.77 1.89
C GLY A 16 9.12 7.24 1.69
N MET A 17 10.10 8.09 1.38
CA MET A 17 9.84 9.51 1.14
C MET A 17 8.92 9.76 -0.06
N ASN A 18 8.97 8.88 -1.07
CA ASN A 18 8.13 8.94 -2.26
C ASN A 18 6.97 7.92 -2.20
N SER A 19 6.45 7.65 -1.01
CA SER A 19 5.35 6.73 -0.80
C SER A 19 4.06 7.18 -1.51
N LEU A 20 3.13 6.23 -1.69
CA LEU A 20 1.81 6.51 -2.23
C LEU A 20 1.08 7.58 -1.40
N SER A 21 1.14 7.50 -0.07
CA SER A 21 0.51 8.48 0.83
C SER A 21 1.11 9.88 0.72
N ASN A 22 2.44 9.99 0.59
CA ASN A 22 3.09 11.29 0.42
C ASN A 22 2.70 11.92 -0.91
N LYS A 23 2.67 11.16 -2.01
CA LYS A 23 2.20 11.66 -3.31
C LYS A 23 0.76 12.15 -3.26
N LEU A 24 -0.11 11.41 -2.56
CA LEU A 24 -1.50 11.81 -2.36
C LEU A 24 -1.61 13.11 -1.54
N SER A 25 -0.80 13.23 -0.49
CA SER A 25 -0.73 14.42 0.38
C SER A 25 -0.19 15.64 -0.36
N ASP A 26 0.78 15.43 -1.25
CA ASP A 26 1.38 16.44 -2.14
C ASP A 26 0.50 16.79 -3.34
N ARG A 27 -0.71 16.20 -3.43
CA ARG A 27 -1.70 16.44 -4.49
C ARG A 27 -1.22 16.04 -5.89
N LEU A 28 -0.31 15.06 -5.95
CA LEU A 28 0.18 14.49 -7.21
C LEU A 28 -0.77 13.43 -7.78
N GLY A 29 -1.79 13.03 -7.02
CA GLY A 29 -2.71 11.96 -7.39
C GLY A 29 -2.14 10.57 -7.12
N LEU A 30 -2.90 9.55 -7.51
CA LEU A 30 -2.50 8.17 -7.39
C LEU A 30 -1.50 7.83 -8.51
N ASP A 31 -0.29 7.46 -8.12
CA ASP A 31 0.66 6.82 -9.03
C ASP A 31 0.22 5.38 -9.27
N GLU A 32 -0.51 5.16 -10.37
CA GLU A 32 -1.10 3.86 -10.70
C GLU A 32 -0.03 2.78 -10.93
N GLU A 33 1.13 3.11 -11.48
CA GLU A 33 2.20 2.15 -11.71
C GLU A 33 2.81 1.69 -10.37
N GLN A 34 3.14 2.65 -9.49
CA GLN A 34 3.64 2.37 -8.15
C GLN A 34 2.61 1.58 -7.32
N PHE A 35 1.33 1.92 -7.45
CA PHE A 35 0.25 1.19 -6.77
C PHE A 35 0.18 -0.26 -7.23
N GLN A 36 0.16 -0.51 -8.55
CA GLN A 36 0.10 -1.87 -9.09
C GLN A 36 1.34 -2.69 -8.74
N GLU A 37 2.52 -2.06 -8.71
CA GLU A 37 3.74 -2.73 -8.25
C GLU A 37 3.65 -3.13 -6.77
N THR A 38 3.14 -2.24 -5.92
CA THR A 38 2.92 -2.50 -4.49
C THR A 38 1.94 -3.65 -4.27
N VAL A 39 0.84 -3.69 -5.03
CA VAL A 39 -0.15 -4.78 -4.99
C VAL A 39 0.50 -6.12 -5.31
N ARG A 40 1.25 -6.22 -6.41
CA ARG A 40 1.94 -7.47 -6.79
C ARG A 40 2.96 -7.92 -5.75
N ALA A 41 3.67 -6.98 -5.14
CA ALA A 41 4.63 -7.28 -4.08
C ALA A 41 3.92 -7.83 -2.83
N LEU A 42 2.79 -7.22 -2.43
CA LEU A 42 1.99 -7.71 -1.31
C LEU A 42 1.40 -9.10 -1.57
N GLU A 43 0.82 -9.33 -2.75
CA GLU A 43 0.28 -10.65 -3.12
C GLU A 43 1.35 -11.75 -3.05
N LEU A 44 2.58 -11.45 -3.48
CA LEU A 44 3.71 -12.38 -3.34
C LEU A 44 4.07 -12.63 -1.87
N LEU A 45 4.16 -11.58 -1.04
CA LEU A 45 4.51 -11.71 0.37
C LEU A 45 3.44 -12.44 1.18
N ILE A 46 2.17 -12.23 0.85
CA ILE A 46 1.04 -12.97 1.44
C ILE A 46 1.19 -14.46 1.15
N ASP A 47 1.41 -14.84 -0.12
CA ASP A 47 1.61 -16.25 -0.46
C ASP A 47 2.86 -16.86 0.21
N HIS A 48 3.92 -16.05 0.34
CA HIS A 48 5.17 -16.46 0.99
C HIS A 48 4.99 -16.71 2.50
N TYR A 49 4.27 -15.84 3.21
CA TYR A 49 4.12 -15.91 4.67
C TYR A 49 2.85 -16.61 5.16
N LYS A 50 1.92 -17.05 4.28
CA LYS A 50 0.62 -17.63 4.67
C LYS A 50 0.67 -18.82 5.65
N ASN A 51 1.80 -19.53 5.72
CA ASN A 51 1.98 -20.67 6.63
C ASN A 51 3.02 -20.39 7.73
N GLU A 52 3.56 -19.17 7.76
CA GLU A 52 4.56 -18.75 8.72
C GLU A 52 3.90 -18.17 9.97
N LEU A 53 4.51 -18.40 11.14
CA LEU A 53 3.98 -17.89 12.41
C LEU A 53 4.25 -16.39 12.61
N ALA A 54 5.09 -15.78 11.77
CA ALA A 54 5.51 -14.40 11.90
C ALA A 54 5.89 -13.81 10.55
N VAL A 55 5.65 -12.50 10.42
CA VAL A 55 6.13 -11.67 9.32
C VAL A 55 7.24 -10.73 9.81
N PRO A 56 8.08 -10.18 8.91
CA PRO A 56 9.04 -9.16 9.27
C PRO A 56 8.37 -7.96 9.94
N LYS A 57 8.96 -7.46 11.04
CA LYS A 57 8.40 -6.33 11.81
C LYS A 57 8.12 -5.09 10.95
N LYS A 58 9.00 -4.79 10.00
CA LYS A 58 8.84 -3.64 9.11
C LYS A 58 7.70 -3.85 8.11
N LEU A 59 7.43 -5.09 7.70
CA LEU A 59 6.25 -5.40 6.88
C LEU A 59 4.96 -5.21 7.68
N ALA A 60 4.93 -5.68 8.93
CA ALA A 60 3.79 -5.43 9.81
C ALA A 60 3.54 -3.93 10.04
N LEU A 61 4.61 -3.13 10.20
CA LEU A 61 4.51 -1.68 10.31
C LEU A 61 3.89 -1.04 9.06
N CYS A 62 4.25 -1.48 7.85
CA CYS A 62 3.65 -0.99 6.61
C CYS A 62 2.14 -1.22 6.59
N MET A 63 1.68 -2.37 7.09
CA MET A 63 0.24 -2.69 7.08
C MET A 63 -0.54 -1.79 8.03
N VAL A 64 0.02 -1.44 9.19
CA VAL A 64 -0.57 -0.45 10.10
C VAL A 64 -0.62 0.92 9.45
N ASP A 65 0.44 1.31 8.73
CA ASP A 65 0.54 2.62 8.08
C ASP A 65 -0.47 2.78 6.93
N ILE A 66 -0.76 1.71 6.17
CA ILE A 66 -1.79 1.70 5.11
C ILE A 66 -3.15 2.22 5.60
N TYR A 67 -3.53 1.92 6.85
CA TYR A 67 -4.79 2.40 7.43
C TYR A 67 -4.83 3.92 7.63
N GLY A 68 -3.70 4.55 7.95
CA GLY A 68 -3.60 6.01 8.10
C GLY A 68 -3.22 6.74 6.79
N ALA A 69 -2.48 6.06 5.92
CA ALA A 69 -1.94 6.57 4.67
C ALA A 69 -3.00 7.10 3.68
N PHE A 70 -4.21 6.54 3.72
CA PHE A 70 -5.32 6.92 2.85
C PHE A 70 -6.40 7.76 3.56
N ASP A 71 -6.14 8.19 4.80
CA ASP A 71 -6.97 9.14 5.54
C ASP A 71 -6.49 10.59 5.30
N PHE A 72 -6.60 11.04 4.05
CA PHE A 72 -6.27 12.41 3.65
C PHE A 72 -7.54 13.22 3.39
N ASP A 73 -7.43 14.55 3.46
CA ASP A 73 -8.54 15.46 3.17
C ASP A 73 -8.96 15.34 1.70
N ARG A 74 -10.04 14.59 1.47
CA ARG A 74 -10.59 14.30 0.15
C ARG A 74 -11.13 15.54 -0.56
N SER A 75 -11.24 16.69 0.11
CA SER A 75 -11.67 17.95 -0.51
C SER A 75 -10.67 18.47 -1.56
N TYR A 76 -9.42 18.00 -1.52
CA TYR A 76 -8.39 18.37 -2.50
C TYR A 76 -8.57 17.72 -3.87
N TYR A 77 -9.25 16.58 -3.95
CA TYR A 77 -9.54 15.89 -5.21
C TYR A 77 -10.98 16.16 -5.61
N THR A 78 -11.19 17.20 -6.42
CA THR A 78 -12.55 17.61 -6.82
C THR A 78 -13.15 16.70 -7.89
N ASP A 79 -12.30 16.06 -8.71
CA ASP A 79 -12.75 15.09 -9.70
C ASP A 79 -13.30 13.84 -9.00
N LYS A 80 -14.49 13.39 -9.44
CA LYS A 80 -15.15 12.22 -8.85
C LYS A 80 -14.39 10.94 -9.17
N SER A 81 -13.91 10.80 -10.41
CA SER A 81 -13.21 9.63 -10.87
C SER A 81 -11.86 9.46 -10.16
N ASP A 82 -11.14 10.54 -9.90
CA ASP A 82 -9.88 10.48 -9.13
C ASP A 82 -10.13 10.06 -7.68
N ARG A 83 -11.18 10.59 -7.04
CA ARG A 83 -11.55 10.17 -5.68
C ARG A 83 -11.91 8.69 -5.59
N GLU A 84 -12.70 8.21 -6.54
CA GLU A 84 -13.08 6.79 -6.62
C GLU A 84 -11.85 5.89 -6.77
N LYS A 85 -10.92 6.24 -7.67
CA LYS A 85 -9.66 5.49 -7.84
C LYS A 85 -8.83 5.42 -6.56
N ILE A 86 -8.69 6.54 -5.85
CA ILE A 86 -7.89 6.57 -4.62
C ILE A 86 -8.58 5.78 -3.50
N GLU A 87 -9.91 5.87 -3.40
CA GLU A 87 -10.68 5.09 -2.44
C GLU A 87 -10.58 3.57 -2.72
N ASP A 88 -10.75 3.16 -3.98
CA ASP A 88 -10.59 1.78 -4.41
C ASP A 88 -9.18 1.25 -4.12
N ALA A 89 -8.16 2.08 -4.36
CA ALA A 89 -6.77 1.75 -4.05
C ALA A 89 -6.54 1.55 -2.55
N GLY A 90 -7.06 2.45 -1.71
CA GLY A 90 -7.01 2.34 -0.25
C GLY A 90 -7.70 1.07 0.26
N ILE A 91 -8.90 0.77 -0.25
CA ILE A 91 -9.65 -0.45 0.11
C ILE A 91 -8.86 -1.70 -0.27
N LYS A 92 -8.30 -1.77 -1.48
CA LYS A 92 -7.52 -2.94 -1.93
C LYS A 92 -6.28 -3.15 -1.05
N LEU A 93 -5.56 -2.10 -0.67
CA LEU A 93 -4.39 -2.23 0.22
C LEU A 93 -4.80 -2.68 1.62
N GLN A 94 -5.93 -2.20 2.15
CA GLN A 94 -6.46 -2.67 3.44
C GLN A 94 -6.88 -4.15 3.40
N GLN A 95 -7.48 -4.60 2.29
CA GLN A 95 -7.81 -6.01 2.10
C GLN A 95 -6.57 -6.90 2.11
N LEU A 96 -5.52 -6.53 1.36
CA LEU A 96 -4.25 -7.24 1.34
C LEU A 96 -3.58 -7.24 2.72
N ALA A 97 -3.66 -6.14 3.46
CA ALA A 97 -3.13 -6.04 4.82
C ALA A 97 -3.83 -7.02 5.78
N MET A 98 -5.15 -7.15 5.69
CA MET A 98 -5.90 -8.13 6.48
C MET A 98 -5.54 -9.57 6.08
N GLU A 99 -5.38 -9.84 4.78
CA GLU A 99 -5.03 -11.16 4.27
C GLU A 99 -3.64 -11.61 4.74
N LEU A 100 -2.66 -10.70 4.82
CA LEU A 100 -1.32 -11.00 5.32
C LEU A 100 -1.32 -11.50 6.79
N PHE A 101 -2.29 -11.07 7.59
CA PHE A 101 -2.39 -11.44 9.00
C PHE A 101 -3.45 -12.52 9.28
N SER A 102 -4.10 -13.05 8.24
CA SER A 102 -5.08 -14.13 8.35
C SER A 102 -4.42 -15.50 8.34
#